data_AF-A0A3M4TAN9-F1
#
_entry.id   AF-A0A3M4TAN9-F1
#
_cell.length_a   1.000
_cell.length_b   1.000
_cell.length_c   1.000
_cell.angle_alpha   90.00
_cell.angle_beta   90.00
_cell.angle_gamma   90.00
#
_symmetry.space_group_name_H-M   'P 1'
#
loop_
_entity.id
_entity.type
_entity.pdbx_description
1 polymer ?
#
loop_
_entity_poly.entity_id
_entity_poly.type
_entity_poly.pdbx_seq_one_letter_code
_entity_poly.pdbx_strand_id
1 'polypeptide(L)'
;MTDRLYKTVLADLSTSLTMQPLVFDDTGACDLVVDEEIALIGLMDISPDLPLKRLLSGALNPLFNDGPGLGWHAGSELYIGFKAIPREKVSVVTLKQAIAELVEWIKTWRDAH
;
A
#
# COMPACT_ATOMS: atom_id res chain seq x y z
N MET A 1 21.34 -10.08 5.33
CA MET A 1 21.09 -9.25 6.54
C MET A 1 19.88 -8.31 6.36
N THR A 2 19.67 -7.75 5.17
CA THR A 2 18.47 -6.98 4.74
C THR A 2 17.14 -7.64 5.06
N ASP A 3 17.01 -8.92 4.74
CA ASP A 3 15.80 -9.73 4.93
C ASP A 3 15.36 -9.86 6.41
N ARG A 4 16.31 -9.84 7.36
CA ARG A 4 15.99 -9.95 8.79
C ARG A 4 15.25 -8.72 9.33
N LEU A 5 15.60 -7.52 8.85
CA LEU A 5 14.94 -6.28 9.30
C LEU A 5 13.45 -6.32 8.98
N TYR A 6 13.10 -6.61 7.73
CA TYR A 6 11.71 -6.65 7.28
C TYR A 6 10.93 -7.76 7.99
N LYS A 7 11.53 -8.93 8.18
CA LYS A 7 10.91 -10.04 8.94
C LYS A 7 10.64 -9.67 10.40
N THR A 8 11.59 -9.01 11.06
CA THR A 8 11.40 -8.52 12.44
C THR A 8 10.28 -7.49 12.52
N VAL A 9 10.29 -6.48 11.64
CA VAL A 9 9.26 -5.44 11.65
C VAL A 9 7.87 -6.02 11.32
N LEU A 10 7.79 -7.01 10.44
CA LEU A 10 6.53 -7.69 10.11
C LEU A 10 6.01 -8.53 11.29
N ALA A 11 6.89 -9.24 12.00
CA ALA A 11 6.53 -9.97 13.21
C ALA A 11 6.07 -9.03 14.34
N ASP A 12 6.77 -7.90 14.52
CA ASP A 12 6.41 -6.89 15.51
C ASP A 12 5.09 -6.19 15.15
N LEU A 13 4.84 -5.94 13.86
CA LEU A 13 3.54 -5.44 13.37
C LEU A 13 2.42 -6.42 13.73
N SER A 14 2.61 -7.70 13.45
CA SER A 14 1.61 -8.76 13.74
C SER A 14 1.26 -8.79 15.23
N THR A 15 2.28 -8.71 16.08
CA THR A 15 2.12 -8.64 17.54
C THR A 15 1.38 -7.37 17.95
N SER A 16 1.76 -6.23 17.37
CA SER A 16 1.16 -4.92 17.64
C SER A 16 -0.28 -4.79 17.13
N LEU A 17 -0.71 -5.65 16.21
CA LEU A 17 -2.09 -5.77 15.72
C LEU A 17 -2.86 -6.90 16.40
N THR A 18 -2.26 -7.65 17.34
CA THR A 18 -2.88 -8.79 18.02
C THR A 18 -3.40 -9.86 17.05
N MET A 19 -2.64 -10.12 15.98
CA MET A 19 -2.99 -11.09 14.95
C MET A 19 -1.96 -12.23 14.83
N GLN A 20 -2.30 -13.25 14.04
CA GLN A 20 -1.33 -14.30 13.70
C GLN A 20 -0.10 -13.72 12.99
N PRO A 21 1.09 -14.31 13.15
CA PRO A 21 2.29 -13.81 12.51
C PRO A 21 2.14 -13.71 10.99
N LEU A 22 2.26 -12.49 10.48
CA LEU A 22 2.38 -12.20 9.06
C LEU A 22 3.73 -12.71 8.56
N VAL A 23 3.72 -13.30 7.36
CA VAL A 23 4.89 -13.89 6.73
C VAL A 23 5.01 -13.41 5.31
N PHE A 24 6.25 -13.26 4.84
CA PHE A 24 6.50 -13.06 3.42
C PHE A 24 6.35 -14.39 2.68
N ASP A 25 5.76 -14.33 1.49
CA ASP A 25 5.73 -15.43 0.54
C ASP A 25 7.07 -15.59 -0.19
N ASP A 26 7.12 -16.53 -1.13
CA ASP A 26 8.32 -16.82 -1.93
C ASP A 26 8.72 -15.68 -2.89
N THR A 27 7.82 -14.71 -3.11
CA THR A 27 8.07 -13.51 -3.91
C THR A 27 8.55 -12.32 -3.06
N GLY A 28 8.53 -12.47 -1.74
CA GLY A 28 8.86 -11.40 -0.79
C GLY A 28 7.69 -10.44 -0.52
N ALA A 29 6.46 -10.82 -0.91
CA ALA A 29 5.25 -10.07 -0.64
C ALA A 29 4.54 -10.58 0.62
N CYS A 30 3.74 -9.73 1.26
CA CYS A 30 2.88 -10.11 2.37
C CYS A 30 1.53 -9.44 2.15
N ASP A 31 0.56 -10.19 1.65
CA ASP A 31 -0.79 -9.69 1.43
C ASP A 31 -1.51 -9.56 2.77
N LEU A 32 -2.06 -8.37 3.02
CA LEU A 32 -2.85 -8.06 4.21
C LEU A 32 -4.16 -7.41 3.76
N VAL A 33 -5.28 -8.03 4.13
CA VAL A 33 -6.62 -7.47 3.89
C VAL A 33 -7.03 -6.61 5.09
N VAL A 34 -7.32 -5.33 4.85
CA VAL A 34 -7.84 -4.38 5.83
C VAL A 34 -9.32 -4.11 5.54
N ASP A 35 -10.16 -4.25 6.56
CA ASP A 35 -11.63 -4.02 6.50
C ASP A 35 -12.34 -4.76 5.35
N GLU A 36 -11.90 -5.99 5.03
CA GLU A 36 -12.42 -6.81 3.91
C GLU A 36 -12.24 -6.19 2.50
N GLU A 37 -11.55 -5.05 2.38
CA GLU A 37 -11.55 -4.24 1.15
C GLU A 37 -10.16 -3.98 0.54
N ILE A 38 -9.06 -3.98 1.31
CA ILE A 38 -7.77 -3.45 0.80
C ILE A 38 -6.58 -4.37 1.09
N ALA A 39 -5.88 -4.83 0.04
CA ALA A 39 -4.58 -5.48 0.08
C ALA A 39 -3.42 -4.44 0.12
N LEU A 40 -2.27 -4.74 0.74
CA LEU A 40 -1.15 -3.77 0.86
C LEU A 40 -0.23 -3.60 -0.36
N ILE A 41 -0.62 -4.20 -1.48
CA ILE A 41 -0.56 -3.54 -2.80
C ILE A 41 -2.03 -3.37 -3.18
N GLY A 42 -2.55 -2.16 -3.01
CA GLY A 42 -3.99 -1.93 -3.07
C GLY A 42 -4.44 -1.98 -4.50
N LEU A 43 -5.06 -3.08 -4.92
CA LEU A 43 -5.84 -3.10 -6.15
C LEU A 43 -6.93 -2.03 -5.99
N MET A 44 -6.89 -1.01 -6.85
CA MET A 44 -7.88 0.05 -6.86
C MET A 44 -8.90 -0.29 -7.94
N ASP A 45 -10.13 -0.53 -7.49
CA ASP A 45 -11.29 -0.56 -8.37
C ASP A 45 -11.68 0.89 -8.68
N ILE A 46 -11.11 1.43 -9.75
CA ILE A 46 -11.27 2.81 -10.18
C ILE A 46 -12.34 2.87 -11.27
N SER A 47 -13.25 3.85 -11.17
CA SER A 47 -14.25 4.09 -12.21
C SER A 47 -13.61 4.21 -13.60
N PRO A 48 -14.09 3.47 -14.62
CA PRO A 48 -13.55 3.55 -15.97
C PRO A 48 -13.76 4.92 -16.63
N ASP A 49 -14.68 5.73 -16.10
CA ASP A 49 -15.01 7.06 -16.60
C ASP A 49 -14.04 8.14 -16.08
N LEU A 50 -13.18 7.82 -15.11
CA LEU A 50 -12.18 8.76 -14.61
C LEU A 50 -11.18 9.11 -15.72
N PRO A 51 -11.00 10.41 -16.04
CA PRO A 51 -10.07 10.80 -17.09
C PRO A 51 -8.65 10.36 -16.75
N LEU A 52 -7.94 9.74 -17.71
CA LEU A 52 -6.54 9.32 -17.54
C LEU A 52 -5.64 10.46 -17.03
N LYS A 53 -5.90 11.71 -17.45
CA LYS A 53 -5.19 12.88 -16.94
C LYS A 53 -5.30 13.04 -15.43
N ARG A 54 -6.47 12.76 -14.85
CA ARG A 54 -6.69 12.82 -13.39
C ARG A 54 -5.87 11.74 -12.68
N LEU A 55 -5.83 10.54 -13.23
CA LEU A 55 -5.02 9.42 -12.72
C LEU A 55 -3.52 9.75 -12.79
N LEU A 56 -3.04 10.27 -13.92
CA LEU A 56 -1.65 10.71 -14.07
C LEU A 56 -1.29 11.85 -13.11
N SER A 57 -2.20 12.79 -12.86
CA SER A 57 -1.99 13.80 -11.82
C SER A 57 -1.90 13.18 -10.42
N GLY A 58 -2.74 12.18 -10.13
CA GLY A 58 -2.70 11.41 -8.89
C GLY A 58 -1.38 10.65 -8.69
N ALA A 59 -0.80 10.12 -9.76
CA ALA A 59 0.49 9.44 -9.75
C ALA A 59 1.67 10.35 -9.33
N LEU A 60 1.50 11.68 -9.40
CA LEU A 60 2.49 12.64 -8.94
C LEU A 60 2.45 12.90 -7.42
N ASN A 61 1.44 12.38 -6.70
CA ASN A 61 1.28 12.61 -5.27
C ASN A 61 2.56 12.30 -4.43
N PRO A 62 3.28 11.18 -4.65
CA PRO A 62 4.53 10.91 -3.94
C PRO A 62 5.59 11.99 -4.12
N LEU A 63 5.65 12.64 -5.28
CA LEU A 63 6.61 13.72 -5.57
C LEU A 63 6.28 15.00 -4.79
N PHE A 64 5.00 15.27 -4.54
CA PHE A 64 4.56 16.51 -3.91
C PHE A 64 4.58 16.47 -2.38
N ASN A 65 4.30 15.32 -1.77
CA ASN A 65 4.11 15.23 -0.31
C ASN A 65 4.60 13.93 0.33
N ASP A 66 5.43 13.14 -0.36
CA ASP A 66 5.83 11.79 0.05
C ASP A 66 4.63 10.85 0.32
N GLY A 67 3.44 11.16 -0.21
CA GLY A 67 2.19 10.42 -0.02
C GLY A 67 2.08 9.13 -0.84
N PRO A 68 0.92 8.45 -0.79
CA PRO A 68 0.66 7.30 -1.66
C PRO A 68 0.70 7.66 -3.15
N GLY A 69 1.15 6.74 -3.98
CA GLY A 69 1.17 6.84 -5.43
C GLY A 69 0.18 5.90 -6.09
N LEU A 70 -0.06 6.13 -7.38
CA LEU A 70 -0.91 5.32 -8.24
C LEU A 70 -0.13 4.88 -9.47
N GLY A 71 -0.34 3.64 -9.89
CA GLY A 71 0.22 3.08 -11.11
C GLY A 71 -0.72 2.07 -11.76
N TRP A 72 -0.39 1.63 -12.96
CA TRP A 72 -1.09 0.55 -13.66
C TRP A 72 -0.28 -0.74 -13.54
N HIS A 73 -0.93 -1.83 -13.12
CA HIS A 73 -0.33 -3.14 -13.07
C HIS A 73 -0.73 -3.96 -14.30
N ALA A 74 0.21 -4.14 -15.24
CA ALA A 74 -0.06 -4.78 -16.52
C ALA A 74 -0.53 -6.24 -16.40
N GLY A 75 -0.14 -6.96 -15.34
CA GLY A 75 -0.50 -8.37 -15.16
C GLY A 75 -1.95 -8.60 -14.71
N SER A 76 -2.55 -7.62 -14.04
CA SER A 76 -3.93 -7.72 -13.54
C SER A 76 -4.89 -6.80 -14.27
N GLU A 77 -4.39 -5.91 -15.14
CA GLU A 77 -5.16 -4.84 -15.78
C GLU A 77 -5.92 -3.95 -14.78
N LEU A 78 -5.32 -3.76 -13.59
CA LEU A 78 -5.89 -2.93 -12.52
C LEU A 78 -4.93 -1.80 -12.18
N TYR A 79 -5.49 -0.71 -11.66
CA TYR A 79 -4.70 0.32 -11.02
C TYR A 79 -4.27 -0.14 -9.62
N ILE A 80 -3.08 0.26 -9.19
CA ILE A 80 -2.52 -0.06 -7.88
C ILE A 80 -2.17 1.20 -7.10
N GLY A 81 -2.62 1.25 -5.85
CA GLY A 81 -2.17 2.23 -4.86
C GLY A 81 -0.94 1.69 -4.15
N PHE A 82 0.10 2.51 -3.98
CA PHE A 82 1.32 2.12 -3.28
C PHE A 82 1.86 3.21 -2.38
N LYS A 83 2.61 2.83 -1.34
CA LYS A 83 3.38 3.76 -0.51
C LYS A 83 4.76 3.16 -0.27
N ALA A 84 5.81 3.88 -0.64
CA ALA A 84 7.18 3.46 -0.39
C ALA A 84 7.68 4.07 0.93
N ILE A 85 8.26 3.24 1.80
CA ILE A 85 8.93 3.69 3.02
C ILE A 85 10.43 3.48 2.82
N PRO A 86 11.25 4.55 2.87
CA PRO A 86 12.70 4.42 2.84
C PRO A 86 13.16 3.49 3.96
N ARG A 87 14.12 2.61 3.67
CA ARG A 87 14.55 1.55 4.59
C ARG A 87 14.97 2.11 5.96
N GLU A 88 15.61 3.27 5.97
CA GLU A 88 16.12 3.95 7.16
C GLU A 88 14.99 4.43 8.08
N LYS A 89 13.76 4.54 7.56
CA LYS A 89 12.55 4.97 8.26
C LYS A 89 11.60 3.81 8.59
N VAL A 90 11.96 2.57 8.26
CA VAL A 90 11.10 1.40 8.49
C VAL A 90 11.02 1.09 9.99
N SER A 91 9.80 1.09 10.50
CA SER A 91 9.44 0.72 11.87
C SER A 91 7.98 0.28 11.89
N VAL A 92 7.54 -0.36 13.00
CA VAL A 92 6.12 -0.72 13.15
C VAL A 92 5.21 0.51 13.11
N VAL A 93 5.62 1.61 13.73
CA VAL A 93 4.83 2.85 13.78
C VAL A 93 4.68 3.45 12.38
N THR A 94 5.79 3.59 11.64
CA THR A 94 5.75 4.14 10.28
C THR A 94 5.02 3.23 9.31
N LEU A 95 5.09 1.91 9.50
CA LEU A 95 4.32 0.95 8.70
C LEU A 95 2.82 1.09 8.98
N LYS A 96 2.38 1.11 10.24
CA LYS A 96 0.96 1.33 10.58
C LYS A 96 0.40 2.63 10.00
N GLN A 97 1.16 3.72 10.11
CA GLN A 97 0.76 5.00 9.55
C GLN A 97 0.66 4.95 8.02
N ALA A 98 1.66 4.37 7.35
CA ALA A 98 1.65 4.23 5.89
C ALA A 98 0.47 3.37 5.40
N ILE A 99 0.14 2.29 6.12
CA ILE A 99 -1.02 1.45 5.82
C ILE A 99 -2.31 2.29 5.93
N ALA A 100 -2.50 3.01 7.03
CA ALA A 100 -3.68 3.84 7.24
C ALA A 100 -3.80 4.95 6.17
N GLU A 101 -2.70 5.65 5.88
CA GLU A 101 -2.64 6.66 4.82
C GLU A 101 -3.02 6.09 3.46
N LEU A 102 -2.49 4.92 3.11
CA LEU A 102 -2.78 4.26 1.84
C LEU A 102 -4.24 3.82 1.74
N VAL A 103 -4.79 3.23 2.81
CA VAL A 103 -6.19 2.81 2.91
C VAL A 103 -7.14 4.00 2.69
N GLU A 104 -6.94 5.09 3.42
CA GLU A 104 -7.78 6.28 3.27
C GLU A 104 -7.64 6.91 1.87
N TRP A 105 -6.42 6.95 1.34
CA TRP A 105 -6.20 7.48 0.00
C TRP A 105 -6.88 6.64 -1.09
N ILE A 106 -6.83 5.31 -1.01
CA ILE A 106 -7.52 4.41 -1.95
C ILE A 106 -9.03 4.65 -1.92
N LYS A 107 -9.63 4.82 -0.73
CA LYS A 107 -11.05 5.15 -0.59
C LYS A 107 -11.40 6.43 -1.36
N THR A 108 -10.56 7.46 -1.31
CA THR A 108 -10.81 8.71 -2.06
C THR A 108 -10.84 8.52 -3.58
N TRP A 109 -10.10 7.55 -4.12
CA TRP A 109 -10.10 7.24 -5.55
C TRP A 109 -11.27 6.36 -5.96
N ARG A 110 -11.65 5.40 -5.11
CA ARG A 110 -12.84 4.57 -5.32
C ARG A 110 -14.11 5.42 -5.36
N ASP A 111 -14.22 6.35 -4.43
CA ASP A 111 -15.42 7.19 -4.28
C ASP A 111 -15.41 8.37 -5.27
N ALA A 112 -14.32 8.56 -6.02
CA ALA A 112 -14.23 9.58 -7.07
C ALA A 112 -15.02 9.14 -8.31
N HIS A 113 -16.02 9.96 -8.65
CA HIS A 113 -16.76 9.87 -9.90
C HIS A 113 -16.29 10.98 -10.85
#